data_AF-I4VUK6-F1
#
_entry.id   AF-I4VUK6-F1
#
_cell.length_a   1.000
_cell.length_b   1.000
_cell.length_c   1.000
_cell.angle_alpha   90.00
_cell.angle_beta   90.00
_cell.angle_gamma   90.00
#
_symmetry.space_group_name_H-M   'P 1'
#
loop_
_entity.id
_entity.type
_entity.pdbx_description
1 polymer ?
#
loop_
_entity_poly.entity_id
_entity_poly.type
_entity_poly.pdbx_seq_one_letter_code
_entity_poly.pdbx_strand_id
1 'polypeptide(L)'
;MLEAFYPRPCDLMELTWLDYVVVHTGDLEGDNVPSSLHPALPNRTGELVVRRPLVERSLRMMQQMHLVEVHEMDSGIQYCASENAPSYLVLLQAPYSQALKHRARWVADRFRGMNTAEIKGLIEQRIGRWTAEFRSNEMPGGALS
;
A
#
# COMPACT_ATOMS: atom_id res chain seq x y z
N MET A 1 -4.73 -4.98 -2.32
CA MET A 1 -4.85 -3.51 -2.37
C MET A 1 -5.22 -3.01 -3.74
N LEU A 2 -4.42 -3.25 -4.78
CA LEU A 2 -4.71 -2.75 -6.13
C LEU A 2 -6.11 -3.11 -6.65
N GLU A 3 -6.58 -4.34 -6.44
CA GLU A 3 -7.95 -4.71 -6.86
C GLU A 3 -9.04 -3.92 -6.13
N ALA A 4 -8.86 -3.61 -4.84
CA ALA A 4 -9.83 -2.81 -4.09
C ALA A 4 -9.87 -1.34 -4.57
N PHE A 5 -8.78 -0.85 -5.16
CA PHE A 5 -8.70 0.50 -5.74
C PHE A 5 -8.97 0.53 -7.24
N TYR A 6 -9.17 -0.61 -7.90
CA TYR A 6 -9.36 -0.69 -9.35
C TYR A 6 -10.56 0.18 -9.79
N PRO A 7 -10.46 0.92 -10.91
CA PRO A 7 -9.35 0.97 -11.88
C PRO A 7 -8.27 2.03 -11.58
N ARG A 8 -8.20 2.57 -10.35
CA ARG A 8 -7.26 3.65 -10.03
C ARG A 8 -5.81 3.13 -9.90
N PRO A 9 -4.86 3.67 -10.69
CA PRO A 9 -3.46 3.35 -10.52
C PRO A 9 -2.88 4.01 -9.26
N CYS A 10 -1.89 3.37 -8.64
CA CYS A 10 -1.19 3.83 -7.45
C CYS A 10 0.32 3.82 -7.68
N ASP A 11 1.06 4.79 -7.17
CA ASP A 11 2.53 4.74 -7.18
C ASP A 11 3.07 3.81 -6.07
N LEU A 12 4.37 3.48 -6.14
CA LEU A 12 5.01 2.58 -5.18
C LEU A 12 4.95 3.10 -3.74
N MET A 13 5.05 4.41 -3.57
CA MET A 13 5.04 5.03 -2.25
C MET A 13 3.65 4.91 -1.62
N GLU A 14 2.61 5.22 -2.39
CA GLU A 14 1.23 5.05 -1.99
C GLU A 14 0.93 3.59 -1.61
N LEU A 15 1.36 2.64 -2.44
CA LEU A 15 1.19 1.22 -2.16
C LEU A 15 1.91 0.77 -0.89
N THR A 16 3.05 1.37 -0.56
CA THR A 16 3.77 1.08 0.69
C THR A 16 2.96 1.52 1.90
N TRP A 17 2.34 2.71 1.86
CA TRP A 17 1.46 3.15 2.96
C TRP A 17 0.21 2.30 3.06
N LEU A 18 -0.41 1.98 1.92
CA LEU A 18 -1.62 1.16 1.87
C LEU A 18 -1.37 -0.28 2.36
N ASP A 19 -0.20 -0.87 2.05
CA ASP A 19 0.22 -2.19 2.54
C ASP A 19 0.43 -2.23 4.06
N TYR A 20 0.88 -1.13 4.65
CA TYR A 20 0.92 -0.96 6.09
C TYR A 20 -0.49 -0.81 6.69
N VAL A 21 -1.26 0.16 6.19
CA VAL A 21 -2.58 0.51 6.72
C VAL A 21 -3.54 -0.67 6.67
N VAL A 22 -3.49 -1.50 5.63
CA VAL A 22 -4.45 -2.62 5.47
C VAL A 22 -4.34 -3.69 6.56
N VAL A 23 -3.17 -3.84 7.19
CA VAL A 23 -2.97 -4.76 8.31
C VAL A 23 -3.02 -4.06 9.67
N HIS A 24 -2.87 -2.73 9.69
CA HIS A 24 -2.92 -1.87 10.87
C HIS A 24 -4.14 -0.95 10.85
N THR A 25 -5.31 -1.45 10.43
CA THR A 25 -6.53 -0.63 10.25
C THR A 25 -6.96 0.11 11.52
N GLY A 26 -6.63 -0.40 12.70
CA GLY A 26 -6.90 0.28 13.98
C GLY A 26 -6.14 1.60 14.17
N ASP A 27 -5.16 1.91 13.34
CA ASP A 27 -4.51 3.23 13.31
C ASP A 27 -5.35 4.30 12.59
N LEU A 28 -6.40 3.87 11.89
CA LEU A 28 -7.37 4.77 11.28
C LEU A 28 -8.56 4.95 12.22
N GLU A 29 -9.00 6.19 12.37
CA GLU A 29 -10.22 6.52 13.10
C GLU A 29 -11.44 6.60 12.17
N GLY A 30 -12.61 6.33 12.73
CA GLY A 30 -13.91 6.46 12.07
C GLY A 30 -14.90 5.39 12.55
N ASP A 31 -16.09 5.41 11.93
CA ASP A 31 -17.11 4.41 12.20
C ASP A 31 -16.78 3.09 11.51
N ASN A 32 -17.07 1.97 12.19
CA ASN A 32 -16.91 0.61 11.65
C ASN A 32 -15.49 0.26 11.18
N VAL A 33 -14.45 0.80 11.82
CA VAL A 33 -13.05 0.44 11.55
C VAL A 33 -12.82 -1.04 11.91
N PRO A 34 -12.37 -1.90 10.97
CA PRO A 34 -12.01 -3.27 11.28
C PRO A 34 -10.83 -3.32 12.24
N SER A 35 -10.80 -4.30 13.16
CA SER A 35 -9.64 -4.53 14.02
C SER A 35 -8.37 -4.77 13.19
N SER A 36 -7.20 -4.34 13.66
CA SER A 36 -5.93 -4.63 12.99
C SER A 36 -5.71 -6.16 12.86
N LEU A 37 -5.09 -6.59 11.76
CA LEU A 37 -4.60 -7.96 11.61
C LEU A 37 -3.30 -8.18 12.38
N HIS A 38 -2.46 -7.13 12.45
CA HIS A 38 -1.18 -7.17 13.13
C HIS A 38 -1.26 -6.37 14.44
N PRO A 39 -0.49 -6.76 15.47
CA PRO A 39 -0.40 -5.98 16.70
C PRO A 39 0.30 -4.64 16.45
N ALA A 40 -0.06 -3.62 17.23
CA ALA A 40 0.62 -2.34 17.19
C ALA A 40 2.09 -2.50 17.60
N LEU A 41 3.02 -2.05 16.75
CA LEU A 41 4.45 -2.01 17.05
C LEU A 41 4.89 -0.61 17.49
N PRO A 42 5.86 -0.49 18.43
CA PRO A 42 6.35 0.81 18.88
C PRO A 42 7.06 1.62 17.78
N ASN A 43 7.70 0.96 16.82
CA ASN A 43 8.48 1.59 15.74
C ASN A 43 7.80 1.41 14.38
N ARG A 44 6.78 2.23 14.11
CA ARG A 44 6.00 2.18 12.86
C ARG A 44 6.82 2.59 11.64
N THR A 45 7.72 3.57 11.79
CA THR A 45 8.54 4.06 10.69
C THR A 45 9.56 3.02 10.22
N GLY A 46 10.22 2.32 11.14
CA GLY A 46 11.14 1.24 10.80
C GLY A 46 10.48 0.09 10.03
N GLU A 47 9.23 -0.22 10.34
CA GLU A 47 8.45 -1.23 9.61
C GLU A 47 8.22 -0.83 8.14
N LEU A 48 7.85 0.43 7.90
CA LEU A 48 7.60 0.95 6.56
C LEU A 48 8.84 0.92 5.66
N VAL A 49 10.02 1.22 6.22
CA VAL A 49 11.30 1.15 5.49
C VAL A 49 11.59 -0.28 5.03
N VAL A 50 11.32 -1.28 5.88
CA VAL A 50 11.49 -2.69 5.53
C VAL A 50 10.43 -3.18 4.55
N ARG A 51 9.21 -2.63 4.60
CA ARG A 51 8.10 -3.00 3.71
C ARG A 51 8.30 -2.56 2.26
N ARG A 52 8.80 -1.35 2.01
CA ARG A 52 8.93 -0.82 0.64
C ARG A 52 9.62 -1.80 -0.36
N PRO A 53 10.82 -2.36 -0.08
CA PRO A 53 11.45 -3.30 -1.00
C PRO A 53 10.67 -4.63 -1.14
N LEU A 54 9.91 -5.04 -0.12
CA LEU A 54 9.04 -6.21 -0.19
C LEU A 54 7.82 -5.94 -1.09
N VAL A 55 7.19 -4.77 -0.95
CA VAL A 55 6.09 -4.33 -1.81
C VAL A 55 6.56 -4.26 -3.25
N GLU A 56 7.69 -3.63 -3.53
CA GLU A 56 8.25 -3.53 -4.88
C GLU A 56 8.53 -4.91 -5.50
N ARG A 57 9.16 -5.82 -4.74
CA ARG A 57 9.42 -7.19 -5.19
C ARG A 57 8.11 -7.95 -5.47
N SER A 58 7.10 -7.76 -4.62
CA SER A 58 5.78 -8.40 -4.80
C SER A 58 5.08 -7.90 -6.06
N LEU A 59 5.18 -6.60 -6.39
CA LEU A 59 4.61 -6.02 -7.60
C LEU A 59 5.25 -6.60 -8.86
N ARG A 60 6.59 -6.74 -8.87
CA ARG A 60 7.30 -7.37 -9.99
C ARG A 60 6.87 -8.83 -10.18
N MET A 61 6.71 -9.59 -9.10
CA MET A 61 6.20 -10.97 -9.17
C MET A 61 4.75 -11.01 -9.68
N MET A 62 3.87 -10.14 -9.19
CA MET A 62 2.47 -10.07 -9.65
C MET A 62 2.35 -9.62 -11.11
N GLN A 63 3.25 -8.79 -11.60
CA GLN A 63 3.36 -8.42 -13.00
C GLN A 63 3.72 -9.63 -13.88
N GLN A 64 4.69 -10.46 -13.46
CA GLN A 64 5.05 -11.70 -14.16
C GLN A 64 3.89 -12.71 -14.24
N MET A 65 2.94 -12.63 -13.29
CA MET A 65 1.72 -13.45 -13.28
C MET A 65 0.53 -12.78 -13.99
N HIS A 66 0.72 -11.65 -14.67
CA HIS A 66 -0.33 -10.87 -15.32
C HIS A 66 -1.47 -10.41 -14.39
N LEU A 67 -1.19 -10.23 -13.09
CA LEU A 67 -2.15 -9.74 -12.09
C LEU A 67 -2.07 -8.23 -11.87
N VAL A 68 -0.95 -7.62 -12.23
CA VAL A 68 -0.68 -6.18 -12.08
C VAL A 68 -0.19 -5.62 -13.41
N GLU A 69 -0.75 -4.48 -13.79
CA GLU A 69 -0.32 -3.67 -14.92
C GLU A 69 0.56 -2.51 -14.43
N VAL A 70 1.51 -2.12 -15.28
CA VAL A 70 2.45 -1.03 -15.00
C VAL A 70 2.22 0.06 -16.05
N HIS A 71 2.04 1.28 -15.59
CA HIS A 71 1.83 2.45 -16.43
C HIS A 71 2.97 3.45 -16.20
N GLU A 72 3.63 3.85 -17.29
CA GLU A 72 4.58 4.95 -17.27
C GLU A 72 3.81 6.26 -17.43
N MET A 73 3.92 7.13 -16.43
CA MET A 73 3.28 8.44 -16.39
C MET A 73 4.36 9.52 -16.30
N ASP A 74 4.02 10.77 -16.62
CA ASP A 74 4.95 11.91 -16.43
C ASP A 74 5.41 12.04 -14.97
N SER A 75 4.59 11.57 -14.02
CA SER A 75 4.89 11.53 -12.59
C SER A 75 5.72 10.32 -12.15
N GLY A 76 6.11 9.43 -13.08
CA GLY A 76 6.83 8.19 -12.81
C GLY A 76 5.98 6.93 -13.01
N ILE A 77 6.38 5.84 -12.37
CA ILE A 77 5.75 4.52 -12.53
C ILE A 77 4.53 4.40 -11.61
N GLN A 78 3.42 3.94 -12.17
CA GLN A 78 2.22 3.57 -11.42
C GLN A 78 1.80 2.13 -11.71
N TYR A 79 1.08 1.53 -10.77
CA TYR A 79 0.62 0.15 -10.81
C TYR A 79 -0.90 0.10 -10.71
N CYS A 80 -1.53 -0.76 -11.51
CA CYS A 80 -2.96 -1.03 -11.46
C CYS A 80 -3.20 -2.54 -11.33
N ALA A 81 -4.33 -2.97 -10.76
CA ALA A 81 -4.74 -4.36 -10.91
C ALA A 81 -5.14 -4.62 -12.36
N SER A 82 -4.78 -5.79 -12.91
CA SER A 82 -5.27 -6.19 -14.22
C SER A 82 -6.71 -6.69 -14.14
N GLU A 83 -7.37 -6.80 -15.29
CA GLU A 83 -8.72 -7.42 -15.39
C GLU A 83 -8.74 -8.89 -14.94
N ASN A 84 -7.59 -9.57 -14.91
CA ASN A 84 -7.46 -10.95 -14.45
C ASN A 84 -7.34 -11.09 -12.93
N ALA A 85 -7.01 -10.00 -12.22
CA ALA A 85 -6.78 -10.03 -10.78
C ALA A 85 -7.99 -10.52 -9.96
N PRO A 86 -9.25 -10.13 -10.24
CA PRO A 86 -10.40 -10.61 -9.48
C PRO A 86 -10.54 -12.13 -9.47
N SER A 87 -10.34 -12.78 -10.62
CA SER A 87 -10.42 -14.25 -10.75
C SER A 87 -9.41 -14.96 -9.85
N TYR A 88 -8.18 -14.44 -9.76
CA TYR A 88 -7.16 -14.99 -8.85
C TYR A 88 -7.53 -14.77 -7.38
N LEU A 89 -8.05 -13.59 -7.03
CA LEU A 89 -8.42 -13.27 -5.64
C LEU A 89 -9.60 -14.09 -5.11
N VAL A 90 -10.49 -14.57 -5.98
CA VAL A 90 -11.55 -15.53 -5.59
C VAL A 90 -10.97 -16.86 -5.14
N LEU A 91 -9.80 -17.27 -5.62
CA LEU A 91 -9.14 -18.51 -5.18
C LEU A 91 -8.55 -18.41 -3.76
N LEU A 92 -8.30 -17.20 -3.27
CA LEU A 92 -7.73 -16.97 -1.94
C LEU A 92 -8.81 -17.13 -0.85
N GLN A 93 -9.00 -18.36 -0.40
CA GLN A 93 -10.06 -18.75 0.54
C GLN A 93 -9.62 -18.92 1.99
N ALA A 94 -8.31 -18.85 2.28
CA ALA A 94 -7.83 -18.93 3.66
C ALA A 94 -8.44 -17.80 4.53
N PRO A 95 -8.76 -18.05 5.81
CA PRO A 95 -9.38 -17.05 6.69
C PRO A 95 -8.62 -15.73 6.73
N TYR A 96 -7.28 -15.80 6.80
CA TYR A 96 -6.43 -14.62 6.77
C TYR A 96 -6.56 -13.83 5.45
N SER A 97 -6.57 -14.50 4.31
CA SER A 97 -6.74 -13.87 3.00
C SER A 97 -8.10 -13.20 2.85
N GLN A 98 -9.16 -13.82 3.37
CA GLN A 98 -10.49 -13.21 3.38
C GLN A 98 -10.53 -11.97 4.27
N ALA A 99 -9.93 -12.06 5.46
CA ALA A 99 -9.82 -10.94 6.39
C ALA A 99 -9.01 -9.76 5.80
N LEU A 100 -7.96 -10.06 5.03
CA LEU A 100 -7.16 -9.06 4.32
C LEU A 100 -7.93 -8.41 3.17
N LYS A 101 -8.67 -9.19 2.36
CA LYS A 101 -9.54 -8.65 1.30
C LYS A 101 -10.62 -7.73 1.86
N HIS A 102 -11.25 -8.10 2.97
CA HIS A 102 -12.23 -7.26 3.66
C HIS A 102 -11.64 -5.90 4.06
N ARG A 103 -10.45 -5.90 4.68
CA ARG A 103 -9.77 -4.66 5.07
C ARG A 103 -9.31 -3.83 3.88
N ALA A 104 -8.84 -4.47 2.80
CA ALA A 104 -8.46 -3.77 1.58
C ALA A 104 -9.63 -3.00 0.98
N ARG A 105 -10.83 -3.61 0.95
CA ARG A 105 -12.07 -2.95 0.50
C ARG A 105 -12.45 -1.81 1.43
N TRP A 106 -12.43 -2.04 2.74
CA TRP A 106 -12.73 -0.98 3.70
C TRP A 106 -11.77 0.21 3.58
N VAL A 107 -10.47 -0.02 3.40
CA VAL A 107 -9.46 1.03 3.17
C VAL A 107 -9.72 1.78 1.87
N ALA A 108 -10.03 1.07 0.78
CA ALA A 108 -10.36 1.70 -0.50
C ALA A 108 -11.62 2.56 -0.42
N ASP A 109 -12.66 2.09 0.29
CA ASP A 109 -13.89 2.84 0.54
C ASP A 109 -13.63 4.08 1.40
N ARG A 110 -12.78 3.95 2.42
CA ARG A 110 -12.39 5.04 3.32
C ARG A 110 -11.63 6.17 2.62
N PHE A 111 -10.87 5.84 1.58
CA PHE A 111 -10.09 6.77 0.77
C PHE A 111 -10.73 7.07 -0.60
N ARG A 112 -11.96 6.63 -0.81
CA ARG A 112 -12.68 6.86 -2.07
C ARG A 112 -12.82 8.36 -2.33
N GLY A 113 -12.46 8.78 -3.54
CA GLY A 113 -12.52 10.18 -3.96
C GLY A 113 -11.35 11.04 -3.46
N MET A 114 -10.42 10.48 -2.68
CA MET A 114 -9.19 11.16 -2.30
C MET A 114 -8.09 10.90 -3.32
N ASN A 115 -7.28 11.91 -3.61
CA ASN A 115 -6.05 11.77 -4.36
C ASN A 115 -4.88 11.34 -3.46
N THR A 116 -3.76 10.95 -4.05
CA THR A 116 -2.57 10.46 -3.34
C THR A 116 -2.04 11.45 -2.30
N ALA A 117 -2.10 12.77 -2.56
CA ALA A 117 -1.64 13.78 -1.61
C ALA A 117 -2.56 13.90 -0.38
N GLU A 118 -3.87 13.79 -0.57
CA GLU A 118 -4.85 13.79 0.52
C GLU A 118 -4.71 12.52 1.39
N ILE A 119 -4.56 11.36 0.74
CA ILE A 119 -4.31 10.09 1.44
C ILE A 119 -3.02 10.21 2.26
N LYS A 120 -1.93 10.66 1.64
CA LYS A 120 -0.65 10.89 2.32
C LYS A 120 -0.81 11.77 3.56
N GLY A 121 -1.45 12.93 3.42
CA GLY A 121 -1.65 13.86 4.53
C GLY A 121 -2.41 13.23 5.70
N LEU A 122 -3.45 12.45 5.40
CA LEU A 122 -4.22 11.75 6.43
C LEU A 122 -3.40 10.67 7.14
N ILE A 123 -2.66 9.85 6.39
CA ILE A 123 -1.87 8.79 7.02
C ILE A 123 -0.73 9.44 7.84
N GLU A 124 -0.04 10.48 7.34
CA GLU A 124 1.02 11.20 8.08
C GLU A 124 0.51 11.83 9.40
N GLN A 125 -0.71 12.38 9.40
CA GLN A 125 -1.33 12.94 10.61
C GLN A 125 -1.56 11.87 11.69
N ARG A 126 -1.91 10.65 11.29
CA ARG A 126 -2.33 9.57 12.19
C ARG A 126 -1.19 8.72 12.70
N ILE A 127 -0.23 8.43 11.82
CA ILE A 127 0.76 7.39 12.05
C ILE A 127 2.18 8.00 12.13
N GLY A 128 2.33 9.28 11.79
CA GLY A 128 3.57 10.06 11.93
C GLY A 128 4.28 10.34 10.61
N ARG A 129 5.33 11.18 10.66
CA ARG A 129 6.10 11.60 9.48
C ARG A 129 7.16 10.55 9.08
N TRP A 130 6.81 9.58 8.23
CA TRP A 130 7.80 8.66 7.61
C TRP A 130 8.52 9.24 6.39
N THR A 131 7.94 10.23 5.71
CA THR A 131 8.45 10.71 4.41
C THR A 131 9.82 11.36 4.52
N ALA A 132 10.16 11.93 5.69
CA ALA A 132 11.49 12.46 5.96
C ALA A 132 12.56 11.36 5.93
N GLU A 133 12.29 10.21 6.56
CA GLU A 133 13.23 9.08 6.62
C GLU A 133 13.36 8.35 5.27
N PHE A 134 12.28 8.27 4.49
CA PHE A 134 12.34 7.72 3.13
C PHE A 134 13.21 8.55 2.18
N ARG A 135 13.13 9.90 2.25
CA ARG A 135 13.98 10.78 1.42
C ARG A 135 15.45 10.70 1.83
N SER A 136 15.75 10.48 3.11
CA SER A 136 17.12 10.28 3.58
C SER A 136 17.77 9.02 3.01
N ASN A 137 16.97 7.99 2.70
CA ASN A 137 17.44 6.74 2.09
C ASN A 137 17.43 6.76 0.54
N GLU A 138 16.94 7.85 -0.07
CA GLU A 138 16.96 8.08 -1.53
C GLU A 138 18.20 8.87 -2.00
N MET A 139 19.12 9.25 -1.10
CA MET A 139 20.44 9.74 -1.49
C MET A 139 21.26 8.57 -2.07
N PRO A 140 21.63 8.59 -3.36
CA PRO A 140 22.63 7.66 -3.85
C PRO A 140 23.92 7.97 -3.09
N GLY A 141 24.54 6.94 -2.52
CA GLY A 141 25.95 7.02 -2.16
C GLY A 141 26.73 7.43 -3.40
N GLY A 142 27.14 8.69 -3.44
CA GLY A 142 27.83 9.29 -4.56
C GLY A 142 28.41 10.63 -4.16
N ALA A 143 29.51 10.61 -3.41
CA ALA A 143 30.79 11.14 -3.89
C ALA A 143 31.86 11.12 -2.79
N LEU A 144 33.09 10.79 -3.22
CA LEU A 144 34.42 10.96 -2.59
C LEU A 144 34.76 9.87 -1.54
N SER A 145 35.83 9.07 -1.69
CA SER A 145 37.14 9.27 -2.33
C SER A 145 37.69 8.01 -2.98
#